data_AF-A0A2N8N6A8-F1
#
_entry.id   AF-A0A2N8N6A8-F1
#
_cell.length_a   1.000
_cell.length_b   1.000
_cell.length_c   1.000
_cell.angle_alpha   90.00
_cell.angle_beta   90.00
_cell.angle_gamma   90.00
#
_symmetry.space_group_name_H-M   'P 1'
#
loop_
_entity.id
_entity.type
_entity.pdbx_description
1 polymer ?
#
loop_
_entity_poly.entity_id
_entity_poly.type
_entity_poly.pdbx_seq_one_letter_code
_entity_poly.pdbx_strand_id
1 'polypeptide(L)'
;MYISTFYLFKSKNFTSSNSFVFTKPFAKIRFNARSIKLVRPAYYIKTSNDFTISKNISLYIDFLYNDLGETLLEKKDGIYNLSVGISGSFFDKKLSLNITANDILNTYRFKDYRYYSIYNVIHEYVPDNTYAQINIRYNFSVGKSRRFKVQNNNSNTIRRL
;
A
#
# COMPACT_ATOMS: atom_id res chain seq x y z
N MET A 1 22.55 -6.24 9.97
CA MET A 1 21.94 -7.42 9.32
C MET A 1 20.79 -6.95 8.47
N TYR A 2 20.69 -7.46 7.26
CA TYR A 2 19.65 -7.12 6.30
C TYR A 2 19.08 -8.41 5.72
N ILE A 3 17.76 -8.55 5.73
CA ILE A 3 17.04 -9.67 5.15
C ILE A 3 15.94 -9.07 4.28
N SER A 4 15.82 -9.54 3.04
CA SER A 4 14.73 -9.19 2.15
C SER A 4 14.24 -10.45 1.46
N THR A 5 12.94 -10.67 1.55
CA THR A 5 12.27 -11.81 0.93
C THR A 5 11.09 -11.30 0.15
N PHE A 6 10.96 -11.81 -1.07
CA PHE A 6 9.79 -11.61 -1.91
C PHE A 6 9.22 -12.98 -2.26
N TYR A 7 7.90 -13.12 -2.15
CA TYR A 7 7.19 -14.34 -2.49
C TYR A 7 5.96 -14.03 -3.33
N LEU A 8 5.87 -14.70 -4.48
CA LEU A 8 4.75 -14.61 -5.39
C LEU A 8 4.10 -15.98 -5.51
N PHE A 9 2.84 -16.08 -5.09
CA PHE A 9 2.00 -17.24 -5.29
C PHE A 9 0.95 -16.94 -6.34
N LYS A 10 0.73 -17.89 -7.26
CA LYS A 10 -0.33 -17.80 -8.26
C LYS A 10 -1.07 -19.12 -8.35
N SER A 11 -2.39 -19.01 -8.35
CA SER A 11 -3.34 -20.08 -8.62
C SER A 11 -4.43 -19.56 -9.54
N LYS A 12 -5.35 -20.43 -9.95
CA LYS A 12 -6.43 -20.08 -10.88
C LYS A 12 -7.29 -18.90 -10.39
N ASN A 13 -7.62 -18.86 -9.10
CA ASN A 13 -8.56 -17.89 -8.53
C ASN A 13 -7.91 -16.97 -7.50
N PHE A 14 -6.60 -17.07 -7.28
CA PHE A 14 -5.91 -16.33 -6.23
C PHE A 14 -4.47 -16.05 -6.63
N THR A 15 -4.07 -14.78 -6.52
CA THR A 15 -2.68 -14.32 -6.64
C THR A 15 -2.30 -13.59 -5.36
N SER A 16 -1.13 -13.90 -4.82
CA SER A 16 -0.60 -13.25 -3.62
C SER A 16 0.85 -12.82 -3.87
N SER A 17 1.15 -11.58 -3.55
CA SER A 17 2.48 -10.98 -3.63
C SER A 17 2.86 -10.44 -2.27
N ASN A 18 3.88 -11.02 -1.65
CA ASN A 18 4.29 -10.70 -0.28
C ASN A 18 5.75 -10.28 -0.28
N SER A 19 6.04 -9.15 0.35
CA SER A 19 7.38 -8.60 0.54
C SER A 19 7.63 -8.42 2.02
N PHE A 20 8.77 -8.92 2.50
CA PHE A 20 9.24 -8.73 3.86
C PHE A 20 10.67 -8.20 3.82
N VAL A 21 10.93 -7.10 4.51
CA VAL A 21 12.28 -6.57 4.71
C VAL A 21 12.50 -6.36 6.19
N PHE A 22 13.65 -6.83 6.65
CA PHE A 22 14.13 -6.62 8.00
C PHE A 22 15.53 -6.01 7.94
N THR A 23 15.72 -4.90 8.66
CA THR A 23 17.02 -4.26 8.77
C THR A 23 17.35 -4.06 10.24
N LYS A 24 18.50 -4.57 10.69
CA LYS A 24 19.05 -4.28 12.01
C LYS A 24 20.41 -3.61 11.86
N PRO A 25 20.53 -2.31 12.16
CA PRO A 25 21.83 -1.65 12.17
C PRO A 25 22.68 -2.16 13.35
N PHE A 26 24.00 -2.19 13.16
CA PHE A 26 24.98 -2.46 14.21
C PHE A 26 26.03 -1.35 14.25
N ALA A 27 25.57 -0.11 14.09
CA ALA A 27 26.45 1.06 14.02
C ALA A 27 26.40 1.86 15.31
N LYS A 28 27.54 2.44 15.67
CA LYS A 28 27.65 3.50 16.67
C LYS A 28 28.00 4.79 15.94
N ILE A 29 27.18 5.83 16.13
CA ILE A 29 27.46 7.16 15.60
C ILE A 29 27.87 8.07 16.76
N ARG A 30 28.86 8.94 16.54
CA ARG A 30 29.22 10.00 17.50
C ARG A 30 28.42 11.25 17.17
N PHE A 31 27.74 11.82 18.16
CA PHE A 31 27.00 13.07 18.04
C PHE A 31 27.14 13.88 19.34
N ASN A 32 27.59 15.13 19.26
CA ASN A 32 27.83 16.01 20.41
C ASN A 32 28.55 15.32 21.59
N ALA A 33 29.72 14.72 21.33
CA ALA A 33 30.52 13.95 22.29
C ALA A 33 29.85 12.70 22.91
N ARG A 34 28.61 12.36 22.52
CA ARG A 34 27.90 11.14 22.93
C ARG A 34 28.00 10.06 21.86
N SER A 35 28.13 8.80 22.28
CA SER A 35 28.08 7.64 21.38
C SER A 35 26.65 7.10 21.33
N ILE A 36 25.97 7.26 20.20
CA ILE A 36 24.64 6.73 19.95
C ILE A 36 24.75 5.35 19.32
N LYS A 37 24.12 4.35 19.93
CA LYS A 37 23.97 3.01 19.36
C LYS A 37 22.69 2.95 18.53
N LEU A 38 22.79 2.56 17.27
CA LEU A 38 21.64 2.19 16.46
C LEU A 38 21.33 0.72 16.75
N VAL A 39 20.31 0.45 17.57
CA VAL A 39 20.00 -0.91 18.05
C VAL A 39 18.60 -1.39 17.68
N ARG A 40 17.67 -0.50 17.31
CA ARG A 40 16.32 -0.90 16.96
C ARG A 40 16.25 -1.40 15.51
N PRO A 41 15.65 -2.58 15.28
CA PRO A 41 15.39 -3.07 13.94
C PRO A 41 14.27 -2.26 13.27
N ALA A 42 14.29 -2.26 11.94
CA ALA A 42 13.25 -1.75 11.06
C ALA A 42 12.60 -2.92 10.32
N TYR A 43 11.29 -2.82 10.09
CA TYR A 43 10.46 -3.84 9.47
C TYR A 43 9.63 -3.23 8.35
N TYR A 44 9.58 -3.90 7.21
CA TYR A 44 8.68 -3.55 6.12
C TYR A 44 7.96 -4.81 5.66
N ILE A 45 6.64 -4.78 5.71
CA ILE A 45 5.77 -5.87 5.28
C ILE A 45 4.79 -5.29 4.28
N LYS A 46 4.74 -5.87 3.08
CA LYS A 46 3.72 -5.54 2.09
C LYS A 46 3.10 -6.83 1.58
N THR A 47 1.79 -6.95 1.68
CA THR A 47 1.04 -8.07 1.12
C THR A 47 -0.04 -7.54 0.19
N SER A 48 -0.12 -8.15 -0.99
CA SER A 48 -1.10 -7.80 -2.03
C SER A 48 -1.77 -9.09 -2.48
N ASN A 49 -3.08 -9.17 -2.32
CA ASN A 49 -3.86 -10.38 -2.48
C ASN A 49 -5.04 -10.13 -3.42
N ASP A 50 -5.03 -10.77 -4.58
CA ASP A 50 -6.07 -10.68 -5.60
C ASP A 50 -6.85 -12.00 -5.66
N PHE A 51 -8.17 -11.92 -5.50
CA PHE A 51 -9.08 -13.05 -5.56
C PHE A 51 -10.04 -12.91 -6.74
N THR A 52 -10.19 -13.97 -7.53
CA THR A 52 -11.27 -14.11 -8.51
C THR A 52 -12.39 -14.92 -7.87
N ILE A 53 -13.42 -14.22 -7.38
CA ILE A 53 -14.57 -14.86 -6.70
C ILE A 53 -15.43 -15.60 -7.74
N SER A 54 -15.64 -14.97 -8.89
CA SER A 54 -16.30 -15.56 -10.05
C SER A 54 -15.71 -14.98 -11.33
N LYS A 55 -16.14 -15.46 -12.51
CA LYS A 55 -15.66 -14.95 -13.81
C LYS A 55 -15.83 -13.43 -13.97
N ASN A 56 -16.75 -12.83 -13.21
CA ASN A 56 -17.18 -11.45 -13.36
C ASN A 56 -16.92 -10.61 -12.11
N ILE A 57 -16.38 -11.19 -11.03
CA ILE A 57 -16.20 -10.51 -9.74
C ILE A 57 -14.82 -10.83 -9.20
N SER A 58 -14.09 -9.79 -8.84
CA SER A 58 -12.79 -9.86 -8.18
C SER A 58 -12.75 -9.01 -6.93
N LEU A 59 -11.94 -9.44 -5.98
CA LEU A 59 -11.64 -8.75 -4.72
C LEU A 59 -10.13 -8.59 -4.62
N TYR A 60 -9.65 -7.44 -4.17
CA TYR A 60 -8.27 -7.26 -3.77
C TYR A 60 -8.19 -6.81 -2.31
N ILE A 61 -7.12 -7.24 -1.64
CA ILE A 61 -6.76 -6.84 -0.28
C ILE A 61 -5.27 -6.53 -0.27
N ASP A 62 -4.94 -5.28 0.04
CA ASP A 62 -3.59 -4.78 0.17
C ASP A 62 -3.34 -4.37 1.63
N PHE A 63 -2.21 -4.83 2.17
CA PHE A 63 -1.74 -4.42 3.48
C PHE A 63 -0.28 -3.97 3.42
N LEU A 64 0.00 -2.88 4.10
CA LEU A 64 1.34 -2.34 4.30
C LEU A 64 1.57 -2.14 5.80
N TYR A 65 2.70 -2.61 6.30
CA TYR A 65 3.28 -2.22 7.57
C TYR A 65 4.70 -1.74 7.33
N ASN A 66 5.04 -0.56 7.82
CA ASN A 66 6.35 0.03 7.66
C ASN A 66 6.78 0.66 8.99
N ASP A 67 7.71 0.01 9.65
CA ASP A 67 8.41 0.50 10.82
C ASP A 67 9.85 0.83 10.43
N LEU A 68 10.18 2.10 10.47
CA LEU A 68 11.48 2.62 10.05
C LEU A 68 12.57 2.40 11.13
N GLY A 69 12.22 1.80 12.26
CA GLY A 69 13.10 1.62 13.41
C GLY A 69 13.35 2.94 14.14
N GLU A 70 14.26 2.90 15.11
CA GLU A 70 14.59 4.07 15.94
C GLU A 70 16.09 4.29 16.05
N THR A 71 16.46 5.56 16.13
CA THR A 71 17.75 6.02 16.63
C THR A 71 17.55 6.65 18.01
N LEU A 72 18.62 6.88 18.77
CA LEU A 72 18.51 7.61 20.05
C LEU A 72 18.03 9.07 19.87
N LEU A 73 18.16 9.65 18.67
CA LEU A 73 17.79 11.03 18.37
C LEU A 73 16.42 11.15 17.70
N GLU A 74 15.92 10.06 17.11
CA GLU A 74 14.69 10.06 16.35
C GLU A 74 13.97 8.71 16.53
N LYS A 75 12.74 8.77 17.00
CA LYS A 75 11.80 7.64 17.01
C LYS A 75 10.71 7.92 16.00
N LYS A 76 10.45 7.00 15.07
CA LYS A 76 9.31 7.04 14.16
C LYS A 76 8.32 5.96 14.56
N ASP A 77 7.06 6.32 14.70
CA ASP A 77 6.02 5.31 14.92
C ASP A 77 5.81 4.54 13.61
N GLY A 78 5.60 3.22 13.73
CA GLY A 78 5.30 2.37 12.59
C GLY A 78 3.98 2.75 11.94
N ILE A 79 3.92 2.68 10.61
CA ILE A 79 2.76 3.05 9.81
C ILE A 79 2.15 1.79 9.24
N TYR A 80 0.83 1.68 9.28
CA TYR A 80 0.13 0.63 8.58
C TYR A 80 -1.07 1.15 7.82
N ASN A 81 -1.37 0.44 6.74
CA ASN A 81 -2.45 0.74 5.81
C ASN A 81 -3.10 -0.57 5.38
N LEU A 82 -4.44 -0.62 5.46
CA LEU A 82 -5.24 -1.72 4.94
C LEU A 82 -6.22 -1.16 3.92
N SER A 83 -6.14 -1.70 2.71
CA SER A 83 -6.97 -1.29 1.58
C SER A 83 -7.63 -2.50 0.96
N VAL A 84 -8.91 -2.37 0.66
CA VAL A 84 -9.74 -3.45 0.11
C VAL A 84 -10.56 -2.88 -1.04
N GLY A 85 -10.74 -3.65 -2.10
CA GLY A 85 -11.73 -3.29 -3.09
C GLY A 85 -12.31 -4.49 -3.82
N ILE A 86 -13.55 -4.31 -4.24
CA ILE A 86 -14.32 -5.30 -4.97
C ILE A 86 -14.78 -4.69 -6.29
N SER A 87 -14.55 -5.41 -7.37
CA SER A 87 -14.97 -5.00 -8.70
C SER A 87 -15.76 -6.09 -9.38
N GLY A 88 -16.79 -5.70 -10.12
CA GLY A 88 -17.62 -6.63 -10.87
C GLY A 88 -18.15 -6.07 -12.18
N SER A 89 -18.40 -6.97 -13.13
CA SER A 89 -19.01 -6.65 -14.43
C SER A 89 -20.34 -7.41 -14.61
N PHE A 90 -21.40 -6.69 -14.96
CA PHE A 90 -22.77 -7.20 -15.08
C PHE A 90 -23.35 -6.88 -16.46
N PHE A 91 -24.46 -7.55 -16.80
CA PHE A 91 -25.20 -7.34 -18.06
C PHE A 91 -24.31 -7.45 -19.31
N ASP A 92 -23.61 -8.56 -19.48
CA ASP A 92 -22.64 -8.76 -20.58
C ASP A 92 -21.59 -7.65 -20.68
N LYS A 93 -21.08 -7.23 -19.51
CA LYS A 93 -20.09 -6.15 -19.34
C LYS A 93 -20.63 -4.76 -19.70
N LYS A 94 -21.96 -4.57 -19.79
CA LYS A 94 -22.55 -3.24 -19.92
C LYS A 94 -22.42 -2.44 -18.64
N LEU A 95 -22.51 -3.05 -17.47
CA LEU A 95 -22.30 -2.36 -16.20
C LEU A 95 -20.98 -2.84 -15.58
N SER A 96 -20.16 -1.91 -15.12
CA SER A 96 -19.00 -2.18 -14.28
C SER A 96 -19.13 -1.38 -12.99
N LEU A 97 -18.95 -2.07 -11.86
CA LEU A 97 -18.96 -1.49 -10.53
C LEU A 97 -17.59 -1.75 -9.90
N ASN A 98 -17.00 -0.75 -9.28
CA ASN A 98 -15.80 -0.89 -8.46
C ASN A 98 -15.99 -0.11 -7.16
N ILE A 99 -15.90 -0.81 -6.04
CA ILE A 99 -15.97 -0.23 -4.70
C ILE A 99 -14.60 -0.44 -4.06
N THR A 100 -13.96 0.64 -3.66
CA THR A 100 -12.63 0.60 -3.03
C THR A 100 -12.65 1.38 -1.74
N ALA A 101 -12.03 0.86 -0.70
CA ALA A 101 -11.77 1.59 0.52
C ALA A 101 -10.28 1.51 0.84
N ASN A 102 -9.66 2.67 1.05
CA ASN A 102 -8.26 2.81 1.37
C ASN A 102 -8.11 3.27 2.83
N ASP A 103 -7.10 2.75 3.51
CA ASP A 103 -6.85 2.99 4.93
C ASP A 103 -8.09 2.76 5.82
N ILE A 104 -8.74 1.61 5.68
CA ILE A 104 -10.02 1.29 6.37
C ILE A 104 -9.89 1.36 7.91
N LEU A 105 -8.67 1.19 8.41
CA LEU A 105 -8.37 1.25 9.85
C LEU A 105 -8.14 2.68 10.37
N ASN A 106 -8.03 3.69 9.49
CA ASN A 106 -7.74 5.10 9.82
C ASN A 106 -6.46 5.27 10.65
N THR A 107 -5.38 4.67 10.17
CA THR A 107 -4.13 4.48 10.93
C THR A 107 -2.90 4.98 10.19
N TYR A 108 -3.05 5.42 8.94
CA TYR A 108 -1.94 5.94 8.16
C TYR A 108 -1.54 7.34 8.63
N ARG A 109 -0.73 7.39 9.69
CA ARG A 109 -0.25 8.62 10.32
C ARG A 109 1.26 8.59 10.42
N PHE A 110 1.91 9.70 10.09
CA PHE A 110 3.33 9.87 10.31
C PHE A 110 3.51 10.57 11.65
N LYS A 111 4.23 9.93 12.56
CA LYS A 111 4.61 10.55 13.82
C LYS A 111 6.08 10.29 14.10
N ASP A 112 6.84 11.37 14.25
CA ASP A 112 8.25 11.31 14.61
C ASP A 112 8.55 12.16 15.85
N TYR A 113 9.32 11.57 16.76
CA TYR A 113 9.82 12.19 17.98
C TYR A 113 11.31 12.44 17.78
N ARG A 114 11.72 13.70 17.82
CA ARG A 114 13.13 14.10 17.72
C ARG A 114 13.61 14.62 19.07
N TYR A 115 14.64 13.97 19.59
CA TYR A 115 15.24 14.30 20.87
C TYR A 115 16.46 15.20 20.61
N TYR A 116 16.31 16.49 20.87
CA TYR A 116 17.43 17.43 20.89
C TYR A 116 17.94 17.61 22.33
N SER A 117 19.18 18.09 22.49
CA SER A 117 19.82 18.15 23.81
C SER A 117 19.08 19.02 24.84
N ILE A 118 18.26 19.97 24.39
CA ILE A 118 17.60 20.98 25.24
C ILE A 118 16.09 21.05 25.06
N TYR A 119 15.53 20.36 24.06
CA TYR A 119 14.08 20.27 23.83
C TYR A 119 13.75 19.02 23.01
N ASN A 120 12.50 18.55 23.11
CA ASN A 120 11.99 17.48 22.28
C ASN A 120 11.00 18.07 21.27
N VAL A 121 11.06 17.60 20.02
CA VAL A 121 10.12 17.99 18.97
C VAL A 121 9.28 16.76 18.63
N ILE A 122 7.97 16.93 18.61
CA ILE A 122 7.03 15.95 18.07
C ILE A 122 6.52 16.53 16.76
N HIS A 123 6.72 15.80 15.68
CA HIS A 123 6.16 16.13 14.38
C HIS A 123 5.13 15.07 14.02
N GLU A 124 3.91 15.52 13.72
CA GLU A 124 2.78 14.66 13.40
C GLU A 124 2.16 15.15 12.10
N TYR A 125 2.05 14.25 11.13
CA TYR A 125 1.40 14.50 9.85
C TYR A 125 0.34 13.44 9.60
N VAL A 126 -0.90 13.88 9.48
CA VAL A 126 -2.07 13.05 9.25
C VAL A 126 -2.58 13.36 7.84
N PRO A 127 -2.17 12.58 6.83
CA PRO A 127 -2.69 12.75 5.47
C PRO A 127 -4.16 12.31 5.39
N ASP A 128 -4.91 12.94 4.49
CA ASP A 128 -6.24 12.48 4.08
C ASP A 128 -6.13 11.23 3.20
N ASN A 129 -5.79 10.10 3.83
CA ASN A 129 -5.58 8.83 3.14
C ASN A 129 -6.77 7.86 3.31
N THR A 130 -7.65 8.09 4.28
CA THR A 130 -8.84 7.26 4.50
C THR A 130 -9.96 7.70 3.57
N TYR A 131 -10.33 6.84 2.63
CA TYR A 131 -11.45 7.12 1.74
C TYR A 131 -12.19 5.85 1.35
N ALA A 132 -13.46 6.03 0.97
CA ALA A 132 -14.24 5.05 0.24
C ALA A 132 -14.65 5.67 -1.10
N GLN A 133 -14.55 4.89 -2.17
CA GLN A 133 -14.88 5.31 -3.52
C GLN A 133 -15.75 4.26 -4.19
N ILE A 134 -16.80 4.73 -4.86
CA ILE A 134 -17.69 3.91 -5.68
C ILE A 134 -17.59 4.44 -7.10
N ASN A 135 -17.10 3.60 -8.01
CA ASN A 135 -17.04 3.89 -9.43
C ASN A 135 -18.07 3.03 -10.17
N ILE A 136 -19.01 3.70 -10.85
CA ILE A 136 -20.04 3.05 -11.66
C ILE A 136 -19.82 3.46 -13.12
N ARG A 137 -19.77 2.47 -14.02
CA ARG A 137 -19.67 2.70 -15.46
C ARG A 137 -20.74 1.88 -16.17
N TYR A 138 -21.60 2.54 -16.94
CA TYR A 138 -22.56 1.88 -17.81
C TYR A 138 -22.25 2.15 -19.28
N ASN A 139 -22.25 1.11 -20.10
CA ASN A 139 -22.01 1.16 -21.53
C ASN A 139 -23.34 1.01 -22.28
N PHE A 140 -23.78 2.10 -22.90
CA PHE A 140 -25.03 2.20 -23.65
C PHE A 140 -24.92 1.69 -25.10
N SER A 141 -23.87 0.95 -25.48
CA SER A 141 -23.65 0.54 -26.87
C SER A 141 -24.90 -0.13 -27.48
N VAL A 142 -25.53 0.58 -28.42
CA VAL A 142 -26.65 0.13 -29.26
C VAL A 142 -26.06 -0.47 -30.54
N GLY A 143 -26.18 -1.79 -30.70
CA GLY A 143 -25.81 -2.49 -31.94
C GLY A 143 -24.38 -3.06 -32.00
N LYS A 144 -24.19 -4.05 -32.90
CA LYS A 144 -22.90 -4.70 -33.17
C LYS A 144 -21.85 -3.63 -33.46
N SER A 145 -20.90 -3.46 -32.55
CA SER A 145 -19.77 -2.55 -32.71
C SER A 145 -19.03 -2.86 -34.01
N ARG A 146 -19.11 -1.95 -35.00
CA ARG A 146 -18.16 -1.93 -36.11
C ARG A 146 -16.77 -1.87 -35.49
N ARG A 147 -15.94 -2.87 -35.78
CA ARG A 147 -14.55 -2.96 -35.31
C ARG A 147 -13.74 -1.84 -35.94
N PHE A 148 -13.81 -0.64 -35.36
CA PHE A 148 -12.80 0.37 -35.62
C PHE A 148 -11.54 -0.07 -34.86
N LYS A 149 -10.51 -0.41 -35.63
CA LYS A 149 -9.20 -0.83 -35.14
C LYS A 149 -8.51 0.41 -34.57
N VAL A 150 -8.88 0.80 -33.35
CA VAL A 150 -8.19 1.87 -32.62
C VAL A 150 -6.90 1.30 -32.07
N GLN A 151 -5.78 1.75 -32.64
CA GLN A 151 -4.43 1.47 -32.16
C GLN A 151 -4.22 2.28 -30.88
N ASN A 152 -4.50 1.67 -29.73
CA ASN A 152 -4.44 2.35 -28.43
C ASN A 152 -2.99 2.32 -27.92
N ASN A 153 -2.26 3.43 -28.09
CA ASN A 153 -0.85 3.57 -27.69
C ASN A 153 -0.64 4.07 -26.25
N ASN A 154 -1.63 4.05 -25.35
CA ASN A 154 -1.44 4.55 -23.98
C ASN A 154 -2.19 3.70 -22.94
N SER A 155 -1.49 2.75 -22.32
CA SER A 155 -2.01 1.85 -21.28
C SER A 155 -1.42 2.13 -19.88
N ASN A 156 -1.12 3.39 -19.53
CA ASN A 156 -0.41 3.72 -18.28
C ASN A 156 -1.21 4.50 -17.22
N THR A 157 -2.53 4.69 -17.37
CA THR A 157 -3.31 5.53 -16.43
C THR A 157 -4.15 4.77 -15.39
N ILE A 158 -4.05 3.44 -15.26
CA ILE A 158 -4.84 2.66 -14.28
C ILE A 158 -4.01 2.18 -13.07
N ARG A 159 -2.77 2.64 -12.88
CA ARG A 159 -1.92 2.22 -11.74
C ARG A 159 -1.32 3.38 -10.91
N ARG A 160 -1.99 4.52 -10.85
CA ARG A 160 -1.61 5.61 -9.94
C ARG A 160 -2.85 6.30 -9.39
N LEU A 161 -3.54 5.61 -8.49
CA LEU A 161 -4.21 6.18 -7.33
C LEU A 161 -3.86 5.28 -6.15
#